data_AF-A0A852ZMC5-F1
#
_entry.id   AF-A0A852ZMC5-F1
#
_cell.length_a   1.000
_cell.length_b   1.000
_cell.length_c   1.000
_cell.angle_alpha   90.00
_cell.angle_beta   90.00
_cell.angle_gamma   90.00
#
_symmetry.space_group_name_H-M   'P 1'
#
loop_
_entity.id
_entity.type
_entity.pdbx_description
1 polymer ?
#
loop_
_entity_poly.entity_id
_entity_poly.type
_entity_poly.pdbx_seq_one_letter_code
_entity_poly.pdbx_strand_id
1 'polypeptide(L)'
;MTDSDAQKPPIPCPDHRNEVRLVGRVSAPVTRRELPSGSTVVSVRLVVQRDPKTLPPRSAVVDTIECASWSAECHAEMERWSSGDIVEVAGALRRRFRRSESGPISRYEVEAASVRLLVDRETVSAGRTSA
;
A
#
# COMPACT_ATOMS: atom_id res chain seq x y z
N MET A 1 -43.34 20.90 34.93
CA MET A 1 -43.52 19.66 34.13
C MET A 1 -42.20 19.45 33.42
N THR A 2 -41.39 18.56 33.97
CA THR A 2 -39.97 18.36 33.67
C THR A 2 -39.77 17.69 32.31
N ASP A 3 -39.19 18.41 31.36
CA ASP A 3 -38.49 17.78 30.24
C ASP A 3 -37.18 17.22 30.80
N SER A 4 -37.24 15.95 31.17
CA SER A 4 -36.07 15.13 31.46
C SER A 4 -35.39 14.83 30.13
N ASP A 5 -34.62 15.80 29.64
CA ASP A 5 -33.70 15.60 28.53
C ASP A 5 -32.56 14.71 29.05
N ALA A 6 -32.85 13.42 29.10
CA ALA A 6 -31.91 12.39 29.50
C ALA A 6 -30.82 12.34 28.44
N GLN A 7 -29.76 13.15 28.65
CA GLN A 7 -28.53 13.11 27.88
C GLN A 7 -27.99 11.68 27.94
N LYS A 8 -28.28 10.90 26.90
CA LYS A 8 -27.70 9.57 26.71
C LYS A 8 -26.19 9.74 26.75
N PRO A 9 -25.46 9.03 27.64
CA PRO A 9 -24.02 9.18 27.71
C PRO A 9 -23.43 8.83 26.33
N PRO A 10 -22.46 9.62 25.82
CA PRO A 10 -21.83 9.30 24.55
C PRO A 10 -21.25 7.89 24.64
N ILE A 11 -21.63 7.03 23.69
CA ILE A 11 -21.07 5.69 23.59
C ILE A 11 -19.58 5.87 23.36
N PRO A 12 -18.69 5.32 24.20
CA PRO A 12 -17.26 5.37 23.95
C PRO A 12 -16.99 4.70 22.60
N CYS A 13 -16.65 5.50 21.60
CA CYS A 13 -16.25 5.01 20.29
C CYS A 13 -14.72 4.84 20.34
N PRO A 14 -14.18 3.64 20.06
CA PRO A 14 -12.74 3.48 19.90
C PRO A 14 -12.20 4.40 18.81
N ASP A 15 -10.95 4.81 18.93
CA ASP A 15 -10.26 5.57 17.90
C ASP A 15 -10.18 4.75 16.60
N HIS A 16 -10.37 5.42 15.46
CA HIS A 16 -10.24 4.79 14.16
C HIS A 16 -8.77 4.40 13.90
N ARG A 17 -8.55 3.15 13.46
CA ARG A 17 -7.22 2.63 13.14
C ARG A 17 -7.18 2.08 11.72
N ASN A 18 -6.26 2.59 10.91
CA ASN A 18 -6.02 2.15 9.54
C ASN A 18 -4.52 2.01 9.34
N GLU A 19 -4.03 0.79 9.53
CA GLU A 19 -2.63 0.44 9.43
C GLU A 19 -2.48 -0.70 8.45
N VAL A 20 -1.52 -0.54 7.55
CA VAL A 20 -1.14 -1.54 6.56
C VAL A 20 0.36 -1.71 6.65
N ARG A 21 0.83 -2.96 6.73
CA ARG A 21 2.23 -3.33 6.60
C ARG A 21 2.33 -4.44 5.56
N LEU A 22 3.08 -4.16 4.50
CA LEU A 22 3.29 -5.09 3.40
C LEU A 22 4.78 -5.37 3.28
N VAL A 23 5.12 -6.65 3.17
CA VAL A 23 6.42 -7.08 2.67
C VAL A 23 6.17 -7.81 1.37
N GLY A 24 6.80 -7.34 0.30
CA GLY A 24 6.52 -7.85 -1.02
C GLY A 24 7.60 -7.49 -2.02
N ARG A 25 7.46 -8.06 -3.22
CA ARG A 25 8.40 -7.85 -4.30
C ARG A 25 7.97 -6.68 -5.18
N VAL A 26 8.89 -5.78 -5.48
CA VAL A 26 8.70 -4.74 -6.50
C VAL A 26 8.52 -5.42 -7.86
N SER A 27 7.40 -5.14 -8.52
CA SER A 27 7.02 -5.82 -9.76
C SER A 27 7.34 -5.04 -11.03
N ALA A 28 7.54 -3.73 -10.91
CA ALA A 28 7.85 -2.82 -12.00
C ALA A 28 8.69 -1.65 -11.48
N PRO A 29 9.41 -0.93 -12.36
CA PRO A 29 10.12 0.29 -11.98
C PRO A 29 9.21 1.29 -11.26
N VAL A 30 9.77 1.98 -10.28
CA VAL A 30 9.08 3.02 -9.52
C VAL A 30 8.74 4.19 -10.44
N THR A 31 7.54 4.75 -10.28
CA THR A 31 7.04 5.86 -11.11
C THR A 31 6.96 7.13 -10.27
N ARG A 32 7.67 8.18 -10.69
CA ARG A 32 7.53 9.54 -10.16
C ARG A 32 6.61 10.35 -11.07
N ARG A 33 5.67 11.09 -10.49
CA ARG A 33 4.74 11.94 -11.23
C ARG A 33 4.42 13.22 -10.46
N GLU A 34 4.46 14.35 -11.16
CA GLU A 34 3.94 15.62 -10.66
C GLU A 34 2.43 15.70 -10.89
N LEU A 35 1.69 16.14 -9.87
CA LEU A 35 0.25 16.36 -9.95
C LEU A 35 -0.05 17.78 -10.42
N PRO A 36 -1.24 18.04 -11.00
CA PRO A 36 -1.67 19.40 -11.33
C PRO A 36 -1.67 20.38 -10.15
N SER A 37 -1.67 19.87 -8.91
CA SER A 37 -1.53 20.67 -7.69
C SER A 37 -0.09 21.14 -7.40
N GLY A 38 0.91 20.72 -8.19
CA GLY A 38 2.34 20.92 -7.95
C GLY A 38 2.97 19.93 -6.96
N SER A 39 2.17 19.05 -6.35
CA SER A 39 2.69 18.00 -5.46
C SER A 39 3.28 16.84 -6.27
N THR A 40 4.36 16.24 -5.80
CA THR A 40 4.92 15.01 -6.41
C THR A 40 4.39 13.78 -5.69
N VAL A 41 4.06 12.75 -6.47
CA VAL A 41 3.77 11.40 -5.98
C VAL A 41 4.77 10.40 -6.57
N VAL A 42 5.25 9.49 -5.74
CA VAL A 42 6.05 8.33 -6.16
C VAL A 42 5.23 7.08 -5.87
N SER A 43 5.07 6.22 -6.88
CA SER A 43 4.27 4.99 -6.77
C SER A 43 5.04 3.76 -7.23
N VAL A 44 4.68 2.64 -6.61
CA VAL A 44 5.25 1.32 -6.87
C VAL A 44 4.15 0.27 -6.78
N ARG A 45 4.35 -0.83 -7.50
CA ARG A 45 3.47 -2.00 -7.41
C ARG A 45 4.19 -3.15 -6.74
N LEU A 46 3.64 -3.60 -5.61
CA LEU A 46 4.13 -4.76 -4.88
C LEU A 46 3.33 -6.01 -5.22
N VAL A 47 4.04 -7.11 -5.36
CA VAL A 47 3.48 -8.47 -5.39
C VAL A 47 3.74 -9.09 -4.03
N VAL A 48 2.67 -9.35 -3.29
CA VAL A 48 2.69 -9.94 -1.95
C VAL A 48 2.20 -11.37 -2.06
N GLN A 49 3.02 -12.34 -1.65
CA GLN A 49 2.61 -13.74 -1.64
C GLN A 49 1.58 -13.98 -0.55
N ARG A 50 0.52 -14.72 -0.89
CA ARG A 50 -0.49 -15.16 0.07
C ARG A 50 -0.05 -16.49 0.68
N ASP A 51 -0.34 -16.71 1.96
CA ASP A 51 -0.01 -17.98 2.61
C ASP A 51 -0.79 -19.13 1.96
N PRO A 52 -0.13 -20.08 1.28
CA PRO A 52 -0.82 -21.17 0.58
C PRO A 52 -1.65 -22.05 1.53
N LYS A 53 -1.31 -22.11 2.83
CA LYS A 53 -2.07 -22.87 3.83
C LYS A 53 -3.46 -22.29 4.09
N THR A 54 -3.65 -21.01 3.77
CA THR A 54 -4.89 -20.27 4.00
C THR A 54 -5.77 -20.13 2.75
N LEU A 55 -5.28 -20.57 1.59
CA LEU A 55 -5.95 -20.35 0.31
C LEU A 55 -6.93 -21.46 -0.05
N PRO A 56 -8.17 -21.11 -0.46
CA PRO A 56 -9.05 -22.06 -1.14
C PRO A 56 -8.42 -22.59 -2.45
N PRO A 57 -8.81 -23.78 -2.92
CA PRO A 57 -8.34 -24.32 -4.19
C PRO A 57 -8.57 -23.35 -5.36
N ARG A 58 -7.60 -23.25 -6.27
CA ARG A 58 -7.63 -22.38 -7.47
C ARG A 58 -7.70 -20.87 -7.18
N SER A 59 -7.36 -20.43 -5.96
CA SER A 59 -7.24 -19.02 -5.64
C SER A 59 -5.97 -18.40 -6.22
N ALA A 60 -6.00 -17.08 -6.45
CA ALA A 60 -4.78 -16.32 -6.71
C ALA A 60 -3.81 -16.49 -5.54
N VAL A 61 -2.54 -16.79 -5.85
CA VAL A 61 -1.47 -17.04 -4.88
C VAL A 61 -0.71 -15.77 -4.48
N VAL A 62 -1.04 -14.63 -5.11
CA VAL A 62 -0.45 -13.33 -4.83
C VAL A 62 -1.50 -12.24 -4.84
N ASP A 63 -1.27 -11.20 -4.05
CA ASP A 63 -1.95 -9.92 -4.14
C ASP A 63 -1.04 -8.91 -4.84
N THR A 64 -1.62 -8.15 -5.77
CA THR A 64 -0.92 -7.04 -6.44
C THR A 64 -1.44 -5.73 -5.90
N ILE A 65 -0.59 -4.99 -5.19
CA ILE A 65 -1.00 -3.82 -4.41
C ILE A 65 -0.24 -2.59 -4.90
N GLU A 66 -0.98 -1.54 -5.26
CA GLU A 66 -0.42 -0.23 -5.57
C GLU A 66 -0.12 0.51 -4.26
N CYS A 67 1.12 0.97 -4.13
CA CYS A 67 1.59 1.77 -3.02
C CYS A 67 2.06 3.13 -3.56
N ALA A 68 1.73 4.22 -2.87
CA ALA A 68 2.11 5.57 -3.27
C ALA A 68 2.53 6.38 -2.05
N SER A 69 3.51 7.26 -2.21
CA SER A 69 3.89 8.23 -1.18
C SER A 69 3.95 9.64 -1.72
N TRP A 70 3.66 10.59 -0.84
CA TRP A 70 3.86 12.03 -1.02
C TRP A 70 4.99 12.58 -0.12
N SER A 71 5.61 11.72 0.70
CA SER A 71 6.74 12.09 1.57
C SER A 71 8.04 12.10 0.77
N ALA A 72 8.78 13.21 0.85
CA ALA A 72 10.11 13.33 0.24
C ALA A 72 11.11 12.28 0.76
N GLU A 73 10.98 11.89 2.04
CA GLU A 73 11.79 10.82 2.62
C GLU A 73 11.50 9.47 1.96
N CYS A 74 10.22 9.12 1.82
CA CYS A 74 9.83 7.91 1.11
C CYS A 74 10.23 7.96 -0.37
N HIS A 75 10.17 9.13 -1.01
CA HIS A 75 10.60 9.29 -2.41
C HIS A 75 12.08 8.92 -2.57
N ALA A 76 12.95 9.48 -1.73
CA ALA A 76 14.40 9.28 -1.81
C ALA A 76 14.83 7.80 -1.67
N GLU A 77 14.08 7.01 -0.90
CA GLU A 77 14.29 5.57 -0.74
C GLU A 77 13.66 4.77 -1.89
N MET A 78 12.37 5.03 -2.19
CA MET A 78 11.64 4.30 -3.23
C MET A 78 12.29 4.44 -4.61
N GLU A 79 12.82 5.61 -4.95
CA GLU A 79 13.46 5.85 -6.25
C GLU A 79 14.73 5.02 -6.48
N ARG A 80 15.29 4.41 -5.43
CA ARG A 80 16.44 3.49 -5.52
C ARG A 80 16.02 2.06 -5.85
N TRP A 81 14.75 1.74 -5.66
CA TRP A 81 14.25 0.38 -5.83
C TRP A 81 14.17 -0.03 -7.29
N SER A 82 14.35 -1.33 -7.49
CA SER A 82 14.32 -2.01 -8.77
C SER A 82 13.29 -3.13 -8.78
N SER A 83 12.80 -3.48 -9.97
CA SER A 83 12.00 -4.69 -10.12
C SER A 83 12.79 -5.91 -9.63
N GLY A 84 12.18 -6.70 -8.75
CA GLY A 84 12.80 -7.84 -8.10
C GLY A 84 13.18 -7.63 -6.64
N ASP A 85 13.33 -6.39 -6.19
CA ASP A 85 13.65 -6.07 -4.79
C ASP A 85 12.53 -6.53 -3.85
N ILE A 86 12.89 -7.00 -2.67
CA ILE A 86 11.96 -7.25 -1.56
C ILE A 86 11.99 -6.04 -0.64
N VAL A 87 10.84 -5.43 -0.45
CA VAL A 87 10.69 -4.18 0.29
C VAL A 87 9.59 -4.29 1.32
N GLU A 88 9.69 -3.47 2.36
CA GLU A 88 8.62 -3.21 3.31
C GLU A 88 7.99 -1.84 3.05
N VAL A 89 6.67 -1.80 3.10
CA VAL A 89 5.87 -0.57 3.06
C VAL A 89 4.92 -0.58 4.26
N ALA A 90 4.97 0.47 5.08
CA ALA A 90 3.99 0.70 6.12
C ALA A 90 3.25 2.02 5.91
N GLY A 91 1.95 2.01 6.19
CA GLY A 91 1.08 3.16 5.91
C GLY A 91 -0.39 2.85 6.14
N ALA A 92 -1.25 3.44 5.31
CA ALA A 92 -2.70 3.33 5.44
C ALA A 92 -3.38 3.02 4.11
N LEU A 93 -4.49 2.28 4.14
CA LEU A 93 -5.30 2.01 2.95
C LEU A 93 -6.13 3.25 2.59
N ARG A 94 -6.06 3.68 1.33
CA ARG A 94 -6.84 4.80 0.79
C ARG A 94 -7.70 4.33 -0.36
N ARG A 95 -8.97 4.74 -0.33
CA ARG A 95 -9.87 4.60 -1.47
C ARG A 95 -9.79 5.85 -2.33
N ARG A 96 -9.38 5.71 -3.58
CA ARG A 96 -9.30 6.79 -4.57
C ARG A 96 -10.42 6.64 -5.58
N PHE A 97 -11.07 7.76 -5.88
CA PHE A 97 -12.11 7.87 -6.89
C PHE A 97 -11.57 8.69 -8.05
N ARG A 98 -11.76 8.19 -9.26
CA ARG A 98 -11.43 8.88 -10.50
C ARG A 98 -12.54 8.67 -11.51
N ARG A 99 -12.66 9.57 -12.50
CA ARG A 99 -13.57 9.40 -13.63
C ARG A 99 -12.77 8.86 -14.82
N SER A 100 -13.29 7.83 -15.48
CA SER A 100 -12.86 7.39 -16.81
C SER A 100 -13.97 7.63 -17.82
N GLU A 101 -13.67 7.44 -19.11
CA GLU A 101 -14.66 7.48 -20.19
C GLU A 101 -15.82 6.51 -19.96
N SER A 102 -15.54 5.36 -19.32
CA SER A 102 -16.53 4.33 -18.95
C SER A 102 -17.27 4.59 -17.63
N GLY A 103 -17.00 5.70 -16.93
CA GLY A 103 -17.69 6.08 -15.69
C GLY A 103 -16.77 6.18 -14.46
N PRO A 104 -17.34 6.28 -13.24
CA PRO A 104 -16.55 6.34 -12.00
C PRO A 104 -15.77 5.05 -11.74
N ILE A 105 -14.45 5.19 -11.53
CA ILE A 105 -13.58 4.10 -11.08
C ILE A 105 -13.16 4.36 -9.64
N SER A 106 -13.31 3.33 -8.80
CA SER A 106 -12.77 3.30 -7.44
C SER A 106 -11.60 2.33 -7.38
N ARG A 107 -10.49 2.71 -6.75
CA ARG A 107 -9.36 1.82 -6.46
C ARG A 107 -8.89 2.00 -5.03
N TYR A 108 -8.37 0.93 -4.46
CA TYR A 108 -7.62 0.99 -3.21
C TYR A 108 -6.13 1.04 -3.51
N GLU A 109 -5.43 1.91 -2.78
CA GLU A 109 -3.98 2.00 -2.77
C GLU A 109 -3.50 2.08 -1.32
N VAL A 110 -2.24 1.75 -1.06
CA VAL A 110 -1.59 2.02 0.22
C VAL A 110 -0.86 3.34 0.12
N GLU A 111 -1.24 4.31 0.95
CA GLU A 111 -0.47 5.53 1.15
C GLU A 111 0.67 5.23 2.12
N ALA A 112 1.88 5.17 1.60
CA ALA A 112 3.09 4.80 2.31
C ALA A 112 3.58 5.96 3.18
N ALA A 113 3.66 5.70 4.48
CA ALA A 113 4.20 6.60 5.49
C ALA A 113 5.66 6.27 5.85
N SER A 114 6.07 5.01 5.68
CA SER A 114 7.47 4.60 5.77
C SER A 114 7.74 3.43 4.84
N VAL A 115 9.00 3.32 4.40
CA VAL A 115 9.43 2.37 3.37
C VAL A 115 10.84 1.88 3.68
N ARG A 116 11.17 0.66 3.24
CA ARG A 116 12.51 0.10 3.43
C ARG A 116 12.83 -0.97 2.39
N LEU A 117 14.02 -0.91 1.79
CA LEU A 117 14.60 -2.06 1.10
C LEU A 117 15.03 -3.14 2.12
N LEU A 118 14.54 -4.37 1.96
CA LEU A 118 14.94 -5.50 2.80
C LEU A 118 16.00 -6.37 2.12
N VAL A 119 15.80 -6.67 0.83
CA VAL A 119 16.70 -7.50 0.04
C VAL A 119 16.72 -6.97 -1.39
N ASP A 120 17.90 -6.67 -1.93
CA ASP A 120 18.03 -6.26 -3.33
C ASP A 120 17.79 -7.43 -4.31
N ARG A 121 17.39 -7.09 -5.53
CA ARG A 121 17.06 -8.05 -6.59
C ARG A 121 18.20 -9.03 -6.91
N GLU A 122 19.45 -8.63 -6.70
CA GLU A 122 20.65 -9.43 -7.03
C GLU A 122 20.84 -10.53 -6.00
N THR A 123 20.65 -10.21 -4.73
CA THR A 123 20.63 -11.19 -3.64
C THR A 123 19.46 -12.14 -3.78
N VAL A 124 18.27 -11.65 -4.16
CA VAL A 124 17.09 -12.49 -4.39
C VAL A 124 17.28 -13.43 -5.60
N SER A 125 17.98 -13.01 -6.65
CA SER A 125 18.25 -13.88 -7.79
C SER A 125 19.31 -14.93 -7.45
N ALA A 126 20.40 -14.56 -6.78
CA ALA A 126 21.46 -15.49 -6.36
C ALA A 126 20.95 -16.61 -5.43
N GLY A 127 20.04 -16.28 -4.50
CA GLY A 127 19.41 -17.24 -3.61
C GLY A 127 18.43 -18.22 -4.27
N ARG A 128 17.93 -17.90 -5.48
CA ARG A 128 17.02 -18.79 -6.24
C ARG A 128 17.74 -19.77 -7.16
N THR A 129 18.97 -19.48 -7.55
CA THR A 129 19.78 -20.38 -8.40
C THR A 129 20.42 -21.52 -7.60
N SER A 130 20.38 -21.47 -6.27
CA SER A 130 21.05 -22.40 -5.34
C SER A 130 20.11 -23.40 -4.64
N ALA A 131 18.83 -23.45 -5.04
CA ALA A 131 17.82 -24.39 -4.53
C ALA A 131 17.25 -25.25 -5.66
#